data_AF-A0A947G244-F1
#
_entry.id   AF-A0A947G244-F1
#
_cell.length_a   1.000
_cell.length_b   1.000
_cell.length_c   1.000
_cell.angle_alpha   90.00
_cell.angle_beta   90.00
_cell.angle_gamma   90.00
#
_symmetry.space_group_name_H-M   'P 1'
#
loop_
_entity.id
_entity.type
_entity.pdbx_description
1 polymer ?
#
loop_
_entity_poly.entity_id
_entity_poly.type
_entity_poly.pdbx_seq_one_letter_code
_entity_poly.pdbx_strand_id
1 'polypeptide(L)' 'MSTTDRPTPATPGLLVVISGPSGVGKTTIVRAVKDRLGGMFSVSATTRPRTEMERHGVDYYFLSEEEFVGMLER' A
#
# COMPACT_ATOMS: atom_id res chain seq x y z
N MET A 1 1.10 6.21 15.33
CA MET A 1 2.17 7.02 14.69
C MET A 1 1.49 7.92 13.67
N SER A 2 1.54 9.23 13.88
CA SER A 2 0.85 10.23 13.06
C SER A 2 1.49 10.32 11.67
N THR A 3 0.68 10.32 10.62
CA THR A 3 1.11 10.44 9.21
C THR A 3 1.69 11.81 8.87
N THR A 4 1.64 12.77 9.80
CA THR A 4 2.01 14.18 9.59
C THR A 4 3.51 14.48 9.68
N ASP A 5 4.35 13.55 10.14
CA ASP A 5 5.78 13.81 10.39
C ASP A 5 6.71 13.46 9.19
N ARG A 6 6.15 13.21 8.00
CA ARG A 6 6.97 13.01 6.81
C ARG A 6 7.24 14.35 6.12
N PRO A 7 8.52 14.70 5.85
CA PRO A 7 8.83 15.89 5.08
C PRO A 7 8.12 15.81 3.73
N THR A 8 7.25 16.79 3.44
CA THR A 8 6.61 16.90 2.14
C THR A 8 7.69 17.32 1.15
N PRO A 9 8.00 16.50 0.12
CA PRO A 9 9.00 16.90 -0.87
C PRO A 9 8.57 18.21 -1.54
N ALA A 10 9.54 19.09 -1.80
CA ALA A 10 9.32 20.41 -2.40
C ALA A 10 8.62 20.36 -3.78
N THR A 11 8.58 19.17 -4.40
CA THR A 11 7.86 18.88 -5.64
C THR A 11 6.92 17.69 -5.41
N PRO A 12 5.66 17.75 -5.89
CA PRO A 12 4.76 16.60 -5.85
C PRO A 12 5.39 15.37 -6.51
N GLY A 13 5.29 14.22 -5.85
CA GLY A 13 5.74 12.95 -6.41
C GLY A 13 4.88 12.48 -7.58
N LEU A 14 5.41 11.57 -8.41
CA LEU A 14 4.65 10.95 -9.50
C LEU A 14 3.82 9.77 -8.96
N LEU A 15 2.49 9.84 -9.08
CA LEU A 15 1.60 8.71 -8.84
C LEU A 15 1.55 7.82 -10.08
N VAL A 16 1.93 6.55 -9.92
CA VAL A 16 1.89 5.55 -11.00
C VAL A 16 0.89 4.46 -10.64
N VAL A 17 -0.06 4.21 -11.53
CA VAL A 17 -1.08 3.15 -11.39
C VAL A 17 -0.81 2.05 -12.41
N ILE A 18 -0.62 0.82 -11.93
CA ILE A 18 -0.44 -0.38 -12.77
C ILE A 18 -1.66 -1.27 -12.57
N SER A 19 -2.47 -1.45 -13.62
CA SER A 19 -3.71 -2.22 -13.61
C SER A 19 -3.69 -3.37 -14.63
N GLY A 20 -4.58 -4.35 -14.43
CA GLY A 20 -4.67 -5.55 -15.27
C GLY A 20 -5.21 -6.78 -14.50
N PRO A 21 -5.64 -7.86 -15.19
CA PRO A 21 -6.19 -9.07 -14.57
C PRO A 21 -5.24 -9.75 -13.57
N SER A 22 -5.77 -10.67 -12.76
CA SER A 22 -4.91 -11.51 -11.91
C SER A 22 -3.95 -12.34 -12.77
N GLY A 23 -2.72 -12.57 -12.29
CA GLY A 23 -1.72 -13.39 -12.99
C GLY A 23 -0.87 -12.67 -14.07
N VAL A 24 -1.22 -11.46 -14.52
CA VAL A 24 -0.47 -10.76 -15.60
C VAL A 24 0.88 -10.17 -15.18
N GLY A 25 1.32 -10.38 -13.93
CA GLY A 25 2.63 -9.92 -13.45
C GLY A 25 2.70 -8.49 -12.91
N LYS A 26 1.57 -7.86 -12.56
CA LYS A 26 1.53 -6.48 -12.00
C LYS A 26 2.51 -6.29 -10.84
N THR A 27 2.53 -7.20 -9.87
CA THR A 27 3.43 -7.14 -8.72
C THR A 27 4.89 -7.17 -9.13
N THR A 28 5.23 -7.95 -10.18
CA THR A 28 6.59 -8.00 -10.74
C THR A 28 6.99 -6.65 -11.32
N ILE A 29 6.12 -6.01 -12.09
CA ILE A 29 6.37 -4.68 -12.68
C ILE A 29 6.55 -3.64 -11.57
N VAL A 30 5.67 -3.63 -10.57
CA VAL A 30 5.74 -2.66 -9.48
C VAL A 30 7.05 -2.79 -8.70
N ARG A 31 7.50 -4.02 -8.41
CA ARG A 31 8.79 -4.26 -7.75
C ARG A 31 9.96 -3.75 -8.59
N ALA A 32 9.98 -4.06 -9.89
CA ALA A 32 11.02 -3.59 -10.80
C ALA A 32 11.07 -2.06 -10.92
N VAL A 33 9.90 -1.40 -10.96
CA VAL A 33 9.81 0.07 -10.97
C VAL A 33 10.38 0.66 -9.69
N LYS A 34 9.98 0.12 -8.52
CA LYS A 34 10.48 0.56 -7.22
C LYS A 34 12.00 0.40 -7.11
N ASP A 35 12.54 -0.75 -7.52
CA ASP A 35 13.97 -1.06 -7.41
C ASP A 35 14.83 -0.20 -8.35
N ARG A 36 14.31 0.17 -9.54
CA ARG A 36 15.06 0.92 -10.55
C ARG A 36 14.95 2.44 -10.42
N LEU A 37 13.78 2.95 -10.09
CA LEU A 37 13.48 4.39 -10.11
C LEU A 37 13.40 4.99 -8.71
N GLY A 38 13.43 4.15 -7.67
CA GLY A 38 13.08 4.57 -6.32
C GLY A 38 11.57 4.81 -6.20
N GLY A 39 11.04 4.61 -5.01
CA GLY A 39 9.63 4.87 -4.76
C GLY A 39 9.08 4.13 -3.55
N MET A 40 7.82 4.40 -3.26
CA MET A 40 7.07 3.74 -2.19
C MET A 40 5.88 3.01 -2.81
N PHE A 41 5.60 1.81 -2.28
CA PHE A 41 4.39 1.09 -2.62
C PHE A 41 3.24 1.61 -1.75
N SER A 42 2.07 1.79 -2.34
CA SER A 42 0.84 2.05 -1.58
C SER A 42 0.37 0.75 -0.96
N VAL A 43 0.35 0.67 0.37
CA VAL A 43 -0.15 -0.50 1.11
C VAL A 43 -1.64 -0.32 1.35
N SER A 44 -2.46 -1.25 0.84
CA SER A 44 -3.91 -1.24 1.02
C SER A 44 -4.32 -1.80 2.38
N ALA A 45 -5.55 -1.50 2.82
CA ALA A 45 -6.16 -2.12 3.99
C ALA A 45 -7.02 -3.34 3.61
N THR A 46 -7.15 -4.30 4.52
CA THR A 46 -8.02 -5.49 4.37
C THR A 46 -8.54 -5.96 5.73
N THR A 47 -9.76 -6.50 5.76
CA THR A 47 -10.34 -7.17 6.93
C THR A 47 -10.07 -8.67 6.96
N ARG A 48 -9.47 -9.24 5.90
CA ARG A 48 -9.07 -10.64 5.88
C ARG A 48 -8.01 -10.89 6.97
N PRO A 49 -8.08 -12.01 7.70
CA PRO A 49 -7.01 -12.40 8.61
C PRO A 49 -5.66 -12.53 7.90
N ARG A 50 -4.62 -12.03 8.57
CA ARG A 50 -3.21 -12.15 8.15
C ARG A 50 -2.76 -13.61 8.23
N THR A 51 -2.05 -14.11 7.22
CA THR A 51 -1.34 -15.40 7.32
C THR A 51 -0.01 -15.24 8.07
N GLU A 52 0.59 -16.33 8.54
CA GLU A 52 1.84 -16.27 9.32
C GLU A 52 3.00 -15.57 8.59
N MET A 53 3.02 -15.67 7.25
CA MET A 53 4.08 -15.13 6.39
C MET A 53 3.90 -13.65 6.04
N GLU A 54 2.70 -13.09 6.21
CA GLU A 54 2.38 -11.71 5.86
C GLU A 54 2.76 -10.75 7.00
N ARG A 55 3.00 -9.47 6.70
CA ARG A 55 3.34 -8.44 7.70
C ARG A 55 2.42 -7.24 7.60
N HIS A 56 1.88 -6.84 8.75
CA HIS A 56 1.04 -5.65 8.86
C HIS A 56 1.83 -4.38 8.50
N GLY A 57 1.24 -3.53 7.65
CA GLY A 57 1.88 -2.31 7.14
C GLY A 57 2.91 -2.53 6.03
N VAL A 58 3.10 -3.77 5.59
CA VAL A 58 3.99 -4.12 4.45
C VAL A 58 3.18 -4.76 3.33
N ASP A 59 2.47 -5.84 3.63
CA ASP A 59 1.63 -6.55 2.65
C ASP A 59 0.23 -5.92 2.58
N TYR A 60 -0.38 -5.72 3.74
CA TYR A 60 -1.62 -4.97 3.94
C TYR A 60 -1.61 -4.31 5.33
N TYR A 61 -2.44 -3.29 5.50
CA TYR A 61 -2.97 -2.97 6.83
C TYR A 61 -4.10 -3.95 7.13
N PHE A 62 -3.80 -4.95 7.95
CA PHE A 62 -4.80 -5.90 8.44
C PHE A 62 -5.57 -5.24 9.58
N LEU A 63 -6.85 -4.98 9.34
CA LEU A 63 -7.75 -4.28 10.25
C LEU A 63 -8.88 -5.21 10.68
N SER A 64 -9.52 -4.92 11.82
CA SER A 64 -10.82 -5.49 12.14
C SER A 64 -11.92 -4.90 11.25
N GLU A 65 -13.10 -5.53 11.22
CA GLU A 65 -14.25 -4.97 10.51
C GLU A 65 -14.65 -3.62 11.10
N GLU A 66 -14.64 -3.49 12.42
CA GLU A 66 -14.97 -2.25 13.13
C GLU A 66 -13.99 -1.13 12.79
N GLU A 67 -12.69 -1.42 12.75
CA GLU A 67 -11.65 -0.47 12.35
C GLU A 67 -11.85 0.00 10.91
N PHE A 68 -12.16 -0.93 9.99
CA PHE A 68 -12.37 -0.60 8.58
C PHE A 68 -13.62 0.26 8.37
N VAL A 69 -14.72 -0.08 9.04
CA VAL A 69 -15.97 0.70 9.00
C VAL A 69 -15.74 2.12 9.53
N GLY A 70 -15.01 2.26 10.64
CA GLY A 70 -14.66 3.57 11.20
C GLY A 70 -13.80 4.46 10.29
N MET A 71 -13.17 3.91 9.23
CA MET A 71 -12.45 4.69 8.22
C MET A 71 -13.38 5.30 7.15
N LEU A 72 -14.56 4.72 6.91
CA LEU A 72 -15.53 5.24 5.93
C LEU A 72 -16.24 6.50 6.43
N GLU A 73 -16.34 6.65 7.74
CA GLU A 73 -17.06 7.75 8.41
C GLU A 73 -16.18 8.99 8.65
N ARG A 74 -14.94 9.00 8.14
CA ARG A 74 -13.96 10.07 8.27
C ARG A 74 -13.68 10.76 6.96
#